data_AF-A0A7C7XZ50-F1
#
_entry.id   AF-A0A7C7XZ50-F1
#
_cell.length_a   1.000
_cell.length_b   1.000
_cell.length_c   1.000
_cell.angle_alpha   90.00
_cell.angle_beta   90.00
_cell.angle_gamma   90.00
#
_symmetry.space_group_name_H-M   'P 1'
#
loop_
_entity.id
_entity.type
_entity.pdbx_description
1 polymer ?
#
loop_
_entity_poly.entity_id
_entity_poly.type
_entity_poly.pdbx_seq_one_letter_code
_entity_poly.pdbx_strand_id
1 'polypeptide(L)'
;MQEILVGLKGRSWFVSEFVDGISCLDHLKRDVSHAEIEKTLSEIVGILCKLRHKHISHGDLKATNILLSDQGPVLIDLDAMRQHKTESTYQQAARKDINRFLRNWQDYPVLLATARQLLSAQGFPTDPPS
;
A
#
# COMPACT_ATOMS: atom_id res chain seq x y z
N MET A 1 -21.81 -33.61 2.76
CA MET A 1 -22.07 -33.80 1.32
C MET A 1 -22.44 -32.46 0.71
N GLN A 2 -21.55 -31.88 -0.10
CA GLN A 2 -21.89 -31.38 -1.44
C GLN A 2 -20.60 -31.06 -2.18
N GLU A 3 -20.45 -31.71 -3.34
CA GLU A 3 -19.42 -31.47 -4.35
C GLU A 3 -19.90 -30.42 -5.35
N ILE A 4 -18.97 -29.61 -5.87
CA ILE A 4 -19.03 -29.07 -7.24
C ILE A 4 -17.61 -29.10 -7.86
N LEU A 5 -17.43 -29.95 -8.89
CA LEU A 5 -16.40 -29.93 -9.95
C LEU A 5 -16.92 -29.04 -11.11
N VAL A 6 -16.18 -28.39 -12.03
CA VAL A 6 -14.78 -28.11 -12.42
C VAL A 6 -14.88 -26.95 -13.42
N GLY A 7 -13.93 -26.01 -13.46
CA GLY A 7 -13.84 -25.12 -14.63
C GLY A 7 -13.10 -23.78 -14.52
N LEU A 8 -11.89 -23.76 -13.94
CA LEU A 8 -10.73 -22.93 -14.32
C LEU A 8 -9.69 -23.00 -13.17
N LYS A 9 -8.45 -23.30 -13.54
CA LYS A 9 -7.34 -23.64 -12.62
C LYS A 9 -6.91 -22.44 -11.79
N GLY A 10 -6.78 -22.68 -10.48
CA GLY A 10 -6.05 -21.82 -9.54
C GLY A 10 -6.95 -21.26 -8.45
N ARG A 11 -7.47 -22.12 -7.56
CA ARG A 11 -8.03 -21.64 -6.28
C ARG A 11 -6.86 -21.13 -5.44
N SER A 12 -6.65 -19.82 -5.37
CA SER A 12 -5.83 -19.23 -4.31
C SER A 12 -6.71 -19.12 -3.06
N TRP A 13 -6.51 -20.04 -2.11
CA TRP A 13 -7.06 -19.89 -0.78
C TRP A 13 -6.06 -19.07 0.02
N PHE A 14 -6.33 -17.77 0.17
CA PHE A 14 -5.57 -16.93 1.08
C PHE A 14 -6.06 -17.20 2.50
N VAL A 15 -5.32 -18.01 3.24
CA VAL A 15 -5.43 -18.09 4.70
C VAL A 15 -4.31 -17.20 5.23
N SER A 16 -4.59 -15.90 5.43
CA SER A 16 -3.83 -15.17 6.45
C SER A 16 -4.46 -15.45 7.80
N GLU A 17 -3.67 -15.26 8.85
CA GLU A 17 -4.25 -14.95 10.15
C GLU A 17 -5.34 -13.88 9.96
N PHE A 18 -6.43 -14.00 10.72
CA PHE A 18 -7.40 -12.92 10.83
C PHE A 18 -6.66 -11.75 11.49
N VAL A 19 -6.12 -10.84 10.67
CA VAL A 19 -5.56 -9.59 11.16
C VAL A 19 -6.76 -8.73 11.52
N ASP A 20 -7.11 -8.70 12.81
CA ASP A 20 -8.00 -7.68 13.36
C ASP A 20 -7.35 -6.31 13.07
N GLY A 21 -7.83 -5.63 12.05
CA GLY A 21 -7.25 -4.38 11.60
C GLY A 21 -8.18 -3.65 10.64
N ILE A 22 -8.42 -2.38 10.92
CA ILE A 22 -9.14 -1.51 9.99
C ILE A 22 -8.21 -1.16 8.82
N SER A 23 -8.77 -1.04 7.61
CA SER A 23 -7.98 -0.58 6.49
C SER A 23 -7.47 0.85 6.73
N CYS A 24 -6.26 1.14 6.26
CA CYS A 24 -5.68 2.49 6.33
C CYS A 24 -6.62 3.53 5.69
N LEU A 25 -7.30 3.14 4.61
CA LEU A 25 -8.31 3.98 3.97
C LEU A 25 -9.44 4.34 4.95
N ASP A 26 -10.04 3.34 5.59
CA ASP A 26 -11.20 3.54 6.46
C ASP A 26 -10.84 4.25 7.76
N HIS A 27 -9.60 4.08 8.24
CA HIS A 27 -9.09 4.77 9.42
C HIS A 27 -8.81 6.25 9.13
N LEU A 28 -7.99 6.55 8.11
CA LEU A 28 -7.57 7.93 7.83
C LEU A 28 -8.68 8.82 7.26
N LYS A 29 -9.77 8.22 6.73
CA LYS A 29 -10.96 8.95 6.31
C LYS A 29 -11.85 9.42 7.48
N ARG A 30 -11.61 8.93 8.69
CA ARG A 30 -12.29 9.42 9.90
C ARG A 30 -11.71 10.77 10.31
N ASP A 31 -12.38 11.42 11.26
CA ASP A 31 -11.86 12.63 11.89
C ASP A 31 -10.72 12.26 12.86
N VAL A 32 -9.53 12.05 12.30
CA VAL A 32 -8.30 11.74 13.03
C VAL A 32 -7.40 12.97 13.11
N SER A 33 -6.61 13.05 14.17
CA SER A 33 -5.71 14.19 14.37
C SER A 33 -4.60 14.25 13.31
N HIS A 34 -4.07 15.44 13.04
CA HIS A 34 -2.94 15.60 12.12
C HIS A 34 -1.71 14.78 12.55
N ALA A 35 -1.46 14.68 13.86
CA ALA A 35 -0.36 13.88 14.40
C ALA A 35 -0.52 12.38 14.10
N GLU A 36 -1.76 11.88 14.13
CA GLU A 36 -2.07 10.48 13.83
C GLU A 36 -1.94 10.18 12.32
N ILE A 37 -2.35 11.13 11.48
CA ILE A 37 -2.12 11.10 10.03
C ILE A 37 -0.62 10.99 9.73
N GLU A 38 0.17 11.92 10.29
CA GLU A 38 1.63 11.95 10.08
C GLU A 38 2.29 10.66 10.56
N LYS A 39 1.92 10.18 11.75
CA LYS A 39 2.44 8.92 12.30
C LYS A 39 2.14 7.74 11.37
N THR A 40 0.88 7.54 11.02
CA THR A 40 0.43 6.41 10.20
C THR A 40 1.10 6.41 8.83
N LEU A 41 1.12 7.58 8.16
CA LEU A 41 1.76 7.71 6.85
C LEU A 41 3.28 7.51 6.93
N SER A 42 3.93 7.96 8.01
CA SER A 42 5.37 7.76 8.21
C SER A 42 5.72 6.29 8.37
N GLU A 43 4.91 5.52 9.11
CA GLU A 43 5.07 4.07 9.27
C GLU A 43 4.90 3.34 7.93
N ILE A 44 3.88 3.70 7.14
CA ILE A 44 3.66 3.16 5.78
C ILE A 44 4.86 3.47 4.89
N VAL A 45 5.34 4.72 4.86
CA VAL A 45 6.52 5.12 4.08
C VAL A 45 7.75 4.33 4.53
N GLY A 46 7.89 4.04 5.82
CA GLY A 46 8.93 3.17 6.35
C GLY A 46 8.91 1.75 5.76
N ILE A 47 7.71 1.17 5.57
CA ILE A 47 7.55 -0.12 4.89
C ILE A 47 7.97 -0.02 3.43
N LEU A 48 7.53 1.03 2.72
CA LEU A 48 7.90 1.26 1.32
C LEU A 48 9.42 1.41 1.16
N CYS A 49 10.10 2.09 2.09
CA CYS A 49 11.56 2.17 2.11
C CYS A 49 12.22 0.80 2.25
N LYS A 50 11.68 -0.08 3.12
CA LYS A 50 12.18 -1.46 3.28
C LYS A 50 11.99 -2.29 2.00
N LEU A 51 10.86 -2.14 1.31
CA LEU A 51 10.60 -2.81 0.03
C LEU A 51 11.54 -2.30 -1.07
N ARG A 52 11.75 -0.98 -1.13
CA ARG A 52 12.70 -0.35 -2.07
C ARG A 52 14.10 -0.92 -1.93
N HIS A 53 14.60 -1.09 -0.71
CA HIS A 53 15.94 -1.63 -0.48
C HIS A 53 16.14 -3.04 -1.04
N LYS A 54 15.04 -3.77 -1.30
CA LYS A 54 15.02 -5.09 -1.91
C LYS A 54 14.57 -5.08 -3.38
N HIS A 55 14.34 -3.89 -3.95
CA HIS A 55 13.72 -3.66 -5.26
C HIS A 55 12.38 -4.40 -5.41
N ILE A 56 11.52 -4.33 -4.40
CA ILE A 56 10.21 -4.97 -4.41
C ILE A 56 9.11 -3.93 -4.61
N SER A 57 8.23 -4.17 -5.59
CA SER A 57 6.97 -3.42 -5.74
C SER A 57 5.81 -4.26 -5.25
N HIS A 58 4.73 -3.61 -4.81
CA HIS A 58 3.50 -4.28 -4.42
C HIS A 58 2.64 -4.67 -5.64
N GLY A 59 2.48 -3.80 -6.62
CA GLY A 59 1.68 -4.06 -7.83
C GLY A 59 0.20 -3.65 -7.76
N ASP A 60 -0.38 -3.53 -6.56
CA ASP A 60 -1.72 -2.93 -6.33
C ASP A 60 -1.77 -2.18 -4.99
N LEU A 61 -0.81 -1.26 -4.78
CA LEU A 61 -0.71 -0.48 -3.55
C LEU A 61 -1.85 0.57 -3.42
N LYS A 62 -3.04 0.10 -3.06
CA LYS A 62 -4.18 0.94 -2.65
C LYS A 62 -4.31 0.96 -1.13
N ALA A 63 -4.87 2.02 -0.56
CA ALA A 63 -4.95 2.16 0.89
C ALA A 63 -5.82 1.08 1.57
N THR A 64 -6.71 0.40 0.84
CA THR A 64 -7.45 -0.77 1.36
C THR A 64 -6.59 -2.03 1.47
N ASN A 65 -5.45 -2.10 0.78
CA ASN A 65 -4.47 -3.19 0.88
C ASN A 65 -3.43 -2.93 1.98
N ILE A 66 -3.71 -1.98 2.88
CA ILE A 66 -2.89 -1.68 4.04
C ILE A 66 -3.80 -1.80 5.25
N LEU A 67 -3.55 -2.77 6.13
CA LEU A 67 -4.26 -2.92 7.40
C LEU A 67 -3.47 -2.21 8.51
N LEU A 68 -4.18 -1.59 9.44
CA LEU A 68 -3.59 -1.05 10.66
C LEU A 68 -3.84 -2.04 11.79
N SER A 69 -2.77 -2.65 12.28
CA SER A 69 -2.78 -3.58 13.41
C SER A 69 -2.19 -2.92 14.66
N ASP A 70 -2.28 -3.59 15.80
CA ASP A 70 -1.63 -3.16 17.05
C ASP A 70 -0.10 -3.01 16.92
N GLN A 71 0.52 -3.69 15.95
CA GLN A 71 1.95 -3.63 15.68
C GLN A 71 2.31 -2.63 14.56
N GLY A 72 1.33 -1.86 14.08
CA GLY A 72 1.47 -0.91 13.00
C GLY A 72 0.92 -1.40 11.65
N PRO A 73 1.22 -0.68 10.56
CA PRO A 73 0.68 -0.98 9.24
C PRO A 73 1.24 -2.28 8.67
N VAL A 74 0.39 -3.05 8.01
CA VAL A 74 0.73 -4.31 7.34
C VAL A 74 0.19 -4.26 5.91
N LEU A 75 1.03 -4.60 4.93
CA LEU A 75 0.59 -4.79 3.55
C LEU A 75 -0.09 -6.15 3.43
N ILE A 76 -1.23 -6.18 2.75
CA ILE A 76 -1.95 -7.41 2.40
C ILE A 76 -2.05 -7.55 0.88
N ASP A 77 -2.67 -8.62 0.39
CA ASP A 77 -2.80 -8.87 -1.05
C ASP A 77 -1.42 -8.94 -1.76
N LEU A 78 -0.60 -9.89 -1.30
CA LEU A 78 0.80 -10.00 -1.68
C LEU A 78 1.01 -10.74 -3.02
N ASP A 79 -0.05 -11.25 -3.65
CA ASP A 79 0.02 -12.04 -4.88
C ASP A 79 0.55 -11.22 -6.08
N ALA A 80 0.35 -9.90 -6.05
CA ALA A 80 0.86 -8.97 -7.06
C ALA A 80 2.31 -8.54 -6.81
N MET A 81 2.90 -8.88 -5.65
CA MET A 81 4.24 -8.43 -5.29
C MET A 81 5.29 -8.98 -6.24
N ARG A 82 6.23 -8.11 -6.62
CA ARG A 82 7.28 -8.46 -7.56
C ARG A 82 8.61 -7.90 -7.13
N GLN A 83 9.62 -8.76 -7.08
CA GLN A 83 11.01 -8.34 -7.01
C GLN A 83 11.54 -8.05 -8.41
N HIS A 84 12.23 -6.92 -8.54
CA HIS A 84 12.76 -6.41 -9.79
C HIS A 84 14.27 -6.64 -9.87
N LYS A 85 14.75 -7.00 -11.06
CA LYS A 85 16.18 -7.28 -11.30
C LYS A 85 17.00 -6.01 -11.52
N THR A 86 16.36 -4.91 -11.91
CA THR A 86 17.02 -3.65 -12.22
C THR A 86 16.28 -2.48 -11.60
N GLU A 87 17.04 -1.43 -11.28
CA GLU A 87 16.51 -0.20 -10.70
C GLU A 87 15.45 0.45 -11.59
N SER A 88 15.67 0.48 -12.90
CA SER A 88 14.70 1.07 -13.85
C SER A 88 13.33 0.37 -13.81
N THR A 89 13.32 -0.97 -13.79
CA THR A 89 12.06 -1.74 -13.70
C THR A 89 11.36 -1.54 -12.36
N TYR A 90 12.13 -1.46 -11.28
CA TYR A 90 11.62 -1.12 -9.96
C TYR A 90 11.00 0.27 -9.94
N GLN A 91 11.70 1.30 -10.41
CA GLN A 91 11.24 2.69 -10.41
C GLN A 91 9.93 2.86 -11.19
N GLN A 92 9.79 2.18 -12.33
CA GLN A 92 8.54 2.21 -13.11
C GLN A 92 7.37 1.59 -12.33
N ALA A 93 7.60 0.49 -11.62
CA ALA A 93 6.58 -0.19 -10.83
C ALA A 93 6.25 0.61 -9.54
N ALA A 94 7.27 1.09 -8.84
CA ALA A 94 7.13 1.94 -7.66
C ALA A 94 6.33 3.20 -7.98
N ARG A 95 6.57 3.86 -9.12
CA ARG A 95 5.77 5.02 -9.54
C ARG A 95 4.28 4.68 -9.70
N LYS A 96 3.95 3.48 -10.23
CA LYS A 96 2.56 3.03 -10.33
C LYS A 96 1.94 2.79 -8.96
N ASP A 97 2.68 2.15 -8.06
CA ASP A 97 2.25 1.90 -6.68
C ASP A 97 2.00 3.22 -5.93
N ILE A 98 2.95 4.15 -5.97
CA ILE A 98 2.80 5.47 -5.32
C ILE A 98 1.63 6.25 -5.90
N ASN A 99 1.48 6.29 -7.23
CA ASN A 99 0.33 6.95 -7.85
C ASN A 99 -1.00 6.27 -7.51
N ARG A 100 -1.03 4.95 -7.34
CA ARG A 100 -2.23 4.25 -6.87
C ARG A 100 -2.54 4.60 -5.43
N PHE A 101 -1.54 4.67 -4.57
CA PHE A 101 -1.69 5.06 -3.18
C PHE A 101 -2.21 6.49 -3.04
N LEU A 102 -1.58 7.47 -3.72
CA LEU A 102 -1.96 8.89 -3.66
C LEU A 102 -3.39 9.15 -4.18
N ARG A 103 -3.85 8.36 -5.16
CA ARG A 103 -5.23 8.46 -5.68
C ARG A 103 -6.32 8.23 -4.62
N ASN A 104 -6.01 7.59 -3.50
CA ASN A 104 -6.97 7.38 -2.40
C ASN A 104 -7.32 8.69 -1.67
N TRP A 105 -6.48 9.72 -1.80
CA TRP A 105 -6.53 10.94 -0.97
C TRP A 105 -6.91 12.20 -1.75
N GLN A 106 -7.37 12.08 -3.00
CA GLN A 106 -7.63 13.22 -3.88
C GLN A 106 -8.65 14.22 -3.30
N ASP A 107 -9.64 13.71 -2.57
CA ASP A 107 -10.68 14.53 -1.90
C ASP A 107 -10.28 14.96 -0.48
N TYR A 108 -9.06 14.64 -0.05
CA TYR A 108 -8.54 14.88 1.31
C TYR A 108 -7.22 15.65 1.23
N PRO A 109 -7.26 16.99 1.03
CA PRO A 109 -6.07 17.78 0.68
C PRO A 109 -4.96 17.72 1.74
N VAL A 110 -5.31 17.67 3.03
CA VAL A 110 -4.35 17.53 4.13
C VAL A 110 -3.65 16.17 4.06
N LEU A 111 -4.40 15.06 3.94
CA LEU A 111 -3.84 13.72 3.78
C LEU A 111 -2.93 13.63 2.55
N LEU A 112 -3.38 14.16 1.42
CA LEU A 112 -2.63 14.14 0.17
C LEU A 112 -1.32 14.93 0.29
N ALA A 113 -1.35 16.12 0.90
CA ALA A 113 -0.18 16.95 1.11
C ALA A 113 0.83 16.26 2.04
N THR A 114 0.38 15.74 3.18
CA THR A 114 1.24 15.02 4.12
C THR A 114 1.84 13.76 3.49
N ALA A 115 1.05 12.96 2.78
CA ALA A 115 1.53 11.77 2.08
C ALA A 115 2.61 12.12 1.05
N ARG A 116 2.38 13.16 0.23
CA ARG A 116 3.37 13.64 -0.75
C ARG A 116 4.65 14.11 -0.07
N GLN A 117 4.54 14.90 0.99
CA GLN A 117 5.70 15.40 1.74
C GLN A 117 6.57 14.24 2.24
N LEU A 118 5.98 13.26 2.92
CA LEU A 118 6.70 12.12 3.49
C LEU A 118 7.33 11.23 2.41
N LEU A 119 6.61 10.98 1.32
CA LEU A 119 7.11 10.20 0.18
C LEU A 119 8.27 10.91 -0.52
N SER A 120 8.13 12.21 -0.83
CA SER A 120 9.17 13.01 -1.47
C SER A 120 10.41 13.13 -0.59
N ALA A 121 10.25 13.29 0.73
CA ALA A 121 11.36 13.32 1.67
C ALA A 121 12.21 12.03 1.66
N GLN A 122 11.60 10.90 1.26
CA GLN A 122 12.29 9.63 1.08
C GLN A 122 12.73 9.37 -0.36
N GLY A 123 12.48 10.27 -1.31
CA GLY A 123 12.85 10.13 -2.72
C GLY A 123 11.90 9.26 -3.55
N PHE A 124 10.64 9.08 -3.12
CA PHE A 124 9.63 8.46 -3.96
C PHE A 124 9.05 9.47 -4.97
N PRO A 125 8.69 9.02 -6.19
CA PRO A 125 8.09 9.89 -7.20
C PRO A 125 6.64 10.21 -6.81
N THR A 126 6.32 11.48 -6.60
CA THR A 126 4.98 11.95 -6.20
C THR A 126 4.30 12.82 -7.25
N ASP A 127 4.99 13.07 -8.36
CA ASP A 127 4.46 13.83 -9.49
C ASP A 127 3.35 13.05 -10.20
N PRO A 128 2.26 13.72 -10.59
CA PRO A 128 1.24 13.09 -11.43
C PRO A 128 1.87 12.58 -12.73
N PRO A 129 1.42 11.44 -13.28
CA PRO A 129 1.91 10.96 -14.56
C PRO A 129 1.64 12.04 -15.63
N SER A 130 2.69 12.37 -16.39
CA SER A 130 2.63 13.24 -17.58
C SER A 130 1.70 12.69 -18.64
#